data_AF-A0A392MM93-F1
#
_entry.id   AF-A0A392MM93-F1
#
_cell.length_a   1.000
_cell.length_b   1.000
_cell.length_c   1.000
_cell.angle_alpha   90.00
_cell.angle_beta   90.00
_cell.angle_gamma   90.00
#
_symmetry.space_group_name_H-M   'P 1'
#
loop_
_entity.id
_entity.type
_entity.pdbx_description
1 polymer ?
#
loop_
_entity_poly.entity_id
_entity_poly.type
_entity_poly.pdbx_seq_one_letter_code
_entity_poly.pdbx_strand_id
1 'polypeptide(L)'
;IVRQDLKNLNPNWADLVEAESRQVEVESDFNTIIGAHEYHGSGQPTRIAIEDFQEWTNAHDFIHLRTQGAKFTWSNGRRGRAHTEERLDRVICNQSWIDSWSSNSCCTLPKNRSDHYPLLHAFQLNNDRGASSFKFMKMWSSHHDCINVIKNVWNVSHVGCPMVVLNQKLKALKMRLKTWNKDVFGNIHTNVQSAESKLHQIQNQIHMNGCTDDLMDQEKLAQMELDKALKFEEEFWQEKSKKWGCSSY
;
A
#
# COMPACT_ATOMS: atom_id res chain seq x y z
N ILE A 1 33.72 5.43 -15.18
CA ILE A 1 33.81 5.17 -16.63
C ILE A 1 32.46 4.63 -17.08
N VAL A 2 31.79 5.42 -17.91
CA VAL A 2 30.59 5.15 -18.74
C VAL A 2 29.37 4.53 -18.04
N ARG A 3 28.33 5.34 -17.87
CA ARG A 3 27.04 5.14 -18.56
C ARG A 3 26.21 6.43 -18.53
N GLN A 4 26.02 6.98 -19.71
CA GLN A 4 25.10 8.05 -20.03
C GLN A 4 24.08 7.42 -20.98
N ASP A 5 22.80 7.51 -20.60
CA ASP A 5 21.64 7.77 -21.47
C ASP A 5 20.36 7.63 -20.64
N LEU A 6 20.07 8.67 -19.85
CA LEU A 6 18.81 8.85 -19.10
C LEU A 6 18.04 10.00 -19.75
N LYS A 7 17.30 9.71 -20.83
CA LYS A 7 16.31 10.64 -21.36
C LYS A 7 14.92 10.09 -21.05
N ASN A 8 14.19 10.83 -20.21
CA ASN A 8 12.73 10.87 -20.06
C ASN A 8 12.05 10.17 -18.86
N LEU A 9 12.67 10.14 -17.66
CA LEU A 9 11.92 9.93 -16.41
C LEU A 9 12.40 10.90 -15.32
N ASN A 10 11.43 11.48 -14.59
CA ASN A 10 11.58 12.48 -13.53
C ASN A 10 12.62 12.03 -12.47
N PRO A 11 13.69 12.78 -12.20
CA PRO A 11 14.88 12.27 -11.49
C PRO A 11 14.77 12.16 -9.96
N ASN A 12 13.58 12.16 -9.34
CA ASN A 12 13.47 12.36 -7.88
C ASN A 12 13.13 11.13 -7.02
N TRP A 13 12.96 9.93 -7.60
CA TRP A 13 12.62 8.72 -6.81
C TRP A 13 13.83 7.98 -6.27
N ALA A 14 14.94 7.99 -7.01
CA ALA A 14 16.13 7.21 -6.68
C ALA A 14 16.88 7.75 -5.45
N ASP A 15 16.76 9.05 -5.18
CA ASP A 15 17.46 9.72 -4.07
C ASP A 15 16.71 9.58 -2.72
N LEU A 16 15.49 9.04 -2.71
CA LEU A 16 14.63 9.02 -1.51
C LEU A 16 14.87 7.84 -0.55
N VAL A 17 15.71 6.85 -0.89
CA VAL A 17 15.95 5.73 0.04
C VAL A 17 17.39 5.19 -0.05
N GLU A 18 18.28 5.74 0.76
CA GLU A 18 19.45 5.01 1.26
C GLU A 18 19.24 4.68 2.76
N ALA A 19 19.35 3.39 3.09
CA ALA A 19 19.41 2.74 4.41
C ALA A 19 18.17 1.94 4.85
N GLU A 20 18.27 0.60 4.72
CA GLU A 20 17.34 -0.45 5.18
C GLU A 20 17.14 -0.53 6.72
N SER A 21 17.25 0.57 7.47
CA SER A 21 17.13 0.55 8.95
C SER A 21 16.55 1.82 9.57
N ARG A 22 16.13 2.81 8.79
CA ARG A 22 15.53 4.04 9.31
C ARG A 22 14.01 4.04 9.11
N GLN A 23 13.30 4.73 10.03
CA GLN A 23 11.90 5.06 9.83
C GLN A 23 11.84 6.01 8.62
N VAL A 24 11.05 5.67 7.61
CA VAL A 24 10.94 6.47 6.39
C VAL A 24 9.49 6.88 6.22
N GLU A 25 9.31 8.19 6.09
CA GLU A 25 8.08 8.85 5.65
C GLU A 25 8.44 9.77 4.50
N VAL A 26 7.62 9.77 3.46
CA VAL A 26 7.68 10.73 2.38
C VAL A 26 6.28 11.32 2.21
N GLU A 27 6.18 12.61 2.49
CA GLU A 27 5.04 13.45 2.10
C GLU A 27 5.46 14.26 0.88
N SER A 28 4.80 14.03 -0.25
CA SER A 28 5.19 14.69 -1.50
C SER A 28 4.07 14.75 -2.53
N ASP A 29 4.23 15.65 -3.47
CA ASP A 29 3.55 15.63 -4.77
C ASP A 29 4.32 14.69 -5.70
N PHE A 30 3.76 13.50 -5.91
CA PHE A 30 4.37 12.46 -6.73
C PHE A 30 4.17 12.69 -8.23
N ASN A 31 3.31 13.65 -8.62
CA ASN A 31 2.90 13.86 -10.00
C ASN A 31 2.48 12.56 -10.73
N THR A 32 2.04 11.55 -9.96
CA THR A 32 1.71 10.22 -10.44
C THR A 32 0.60 9.61 -9.57
N ILE A 33 -0.37 8.97 -10.23
CA ILE A 33 -1.45 8.23 -9.57
C ILE A 33 -1.09 6.75 -9.43
N ILE A 34 -1.73 6.02 -8.50
CA ILE A 34 -1.55 4.56 -8.36
C ILE A 34 -2.62 3.76 -9.11
N GLY A 35 -3.60 4.40 -9.76
CA GLY A 35 -4.58 3.70 -10.56
C GLY A 35 -5.63 4.61 -11.20
N ALA A 36 -6.40 4.07 -12.13
CA ALA A 36 -7.42 4.84 -12.87
C ALA A 36 -8.51 5.44 -11.97
N HIS A 37 -8.77 4.85 -10.80
CA HIS A 37 -9.73 5.34 -9.80
C HIS A 37 -9.36 6.71 -9.18
N GLU A 38 -8.09 7.12 -9.35
CA GLU A 38 -7.52 8.39 -8.89
C GLU A 38 -7.38 9.42 -10.00
N TYR A 39 -7.95 9.14 -11.17
CA TYR A 39 -8.05 10.05 -12.29
C TYR A 39 -9.52 10.34 -12.60
N HIS A 40 -9.84 11.60 -12.85
CA HIS A 40 -11.12 12.01 -13.38
C HIS A 40 -10.90 13.02 -14.50
N GLY A 41 -11.30 12.68 -15.72
CA GLY A 41 -11.14 13.52 -16.89
C GLY A 41 -11.61 12.83 -18.16
N SER A 42 -11.55 13.53 -19.28
CA SER A 42 -11.92 12.99 -20.60
C SER A 42 -10.84 12.11 -21.23
N GLY A 43 -9.61 12.15 -20.72
CA GLY A 43 -8.49 11.33 -21.17
C GLY A 43 -8.37 10.00 -20.45
N GLN A 44 -7.27 9.30 -20.70
CA GLN A 44 -6.85 8.13 -19.92
C GLN A 44 -5.48 8.41 -19.31
N PRO A 45 -5.25 8.02 -18.04
CA PRO A 45 -3.97 8.21 -17.40
C PRO A 45 -2.92 7.24 -17.97
N THR A 46 -1.65 7.65 -17.93
CA THR A 46 -0.54 6.87 -18.49
C THR A 46 -0.29 5.61 -17.67
N ARG A 47 -0.62 4.45 -18.22
CA ARG A 47 -0.44 3.14 -17.56
C ARG A 47 1.00 2.87 -17.12
N ILE A 48 1.98 3.19 -17.96
CA ILE A 48 3.40 2.94 -17.67
C ILE A 48 3.84 3.69 -16.40
N ALA A 49 3.47 4.97 -16.27
CA ALA A 49 3.84 5.76 -15.08
C ALA A 49 3.20 5.21 -13.80
N ILE A 50 1.97 4.70 -13.90
CA ILE A 50 1.26 4.05 -12.78
C ILE A 50 1.99 2.78 -12.36
N GLU A 51 2.32 1.92 -13.32
CA GLU A 51 3.00 0.64 -13.07
C GLU A 51 4.40 0.87 -12.46
N ASP A 52 5.18 1.81 -13.01
CA ASP A 52 6.49 2.18 -12.50
C ASP A 52 6.41 2.68 -11.04
N PHE A 53 5.41 3.52 -10.75
CA PHE A 53 5.24 4.06 -9.39
C PHE A 53 4.81 2.98 -8.39
N GLN A 54 3.90 2.09 -8.79
CA GLN A 54 3.51 0.93 -7.99
C GLN A 54 4.68 -0.02 -7.75
N GLU A 55 5.49 -0.30 -8.77
CA GLU A 55 6.67 -1.15 -8.63
C GLU A 55 7.67 -0.53 -7.65
N TRP A 56 7.91 0.78 -7.74
CA TRP A 56 8.78 1.50 -6.81
C TRP A 56 8.26 1.44 -5.36
N THR A 57 6.98 1.68 -5.11
CA THR A 57 6.44 1.61 -3.74
C THR A 57 6.46 0.18 -3.18
N ASN A 58 6.15 -0.81 -4.02
CA ASN A 58 6.20 -2.22 -3.66
C ASN A 58 7.64 -2.72 -3.42
N ALA A 59 8.62 -2.22 -4.18
CA ALA A 59 10.02 -2.58 -4.00
C ALA A 59 10.54 -2.21 -2.61
N HIS A 60 10.05 -1.09 -2.06
CA HIS A 60 10.47 -0.50 -0.78
C HIS A 60 9.53 -0.82 0.39
N ASP A 61 8.53 -1.69 0.20
CA ASP A 61 7.51 -2.02 1.20
C ASP A 61 6.80 -0.76 1.77
N PHE A 62 6.57 0.24 0.93
CA PHE A 62 5.88 1.45 1.33
C PHE A 62 4.37 1.20 1.47
N ILE A 63 3.82 1.77 2.52
CA ILE A 63 2.42 1.75 2.85
C ILE A 63 1.87 3.14 2.53
N HIS A 64 0.92 3.18 1.60
CA HIS A 64 0.16 4.40 1.32
C HIS A 64 -0.80 4.66 2.47
N LEU A 65 -0.64 5.78 3.18
CA LEU A 65 -1.56 6.14 4.23
C LEU A 65 -2.91 6.54 3.63
N ARG A 66 -3.98 6.04 4.26
CA ARG A 66 -5.33 6.46 3.91
C ARG A 66 -5.50 7.94 4.25
N THR A 67 -5.80 8.75 3.24
CA THR A 67 -6.16 10.16 3.43
C THR A 67 -7.66 10.32 3.46
N GLN A 68 -8.16 11.03 4.46
CA GLN A 68 -9.58 11.40 4.60
C GLN A 68 -9.86 12.74 3.90
N GLY A 69 -11.10 12.96 3.45
CA GLY A 69 -11.51 14.20 2.80
C GLY A 69 -11.62 14.08 1.28
N ALA A 70 -11.03 15.02 0.54
CA ALA A 70 -11.16 15.09 -0.91
C ALA A 70 -10.56 13.86 -1.59
N LYS A 71 -11.30 13.31 -2.56
CA LYS A 71 -10.89 12.13 -3.33
C LYS A 71 -9.62 12.42 -4.15
N PHE A 72 -9.63 13.55 -4.87
CA PHE A 72 -8.52 14.05 -5.66
C PHE A 72 -7.79 15.16 -4.91
N THR A 73 -6.48 15.24 -5.08
CA THR A 73 -5.67 16.27 -4.43
C THR A 73 -5.27 17.38 -5.39
N TRP A 74 -5.46 17.22 -6.69
CA TRP A 74 -5.15 18.23 -7.69
C TRP A 74 -6.30 18.40 -8.68
N SER A 75 -6.46 19.61 -9.23
CA SER A 75 -7.35 19.87 -10.36
C SER A 75 -6.80 20.98 -11.26
N ASN A 76 -6.88 20.78 -12.57
CA ASN A 76 -6.39 21.74 -13.56
C ASN A 76 -7.17 23.07 -13.66
N GLY A 77 -8.26 23.23 -12.88
CA GLY A 77 -9.07 24.45 -12.83
C GLY A 77 -9.86 24.77 -14.10
N ARG A 78 -9.86 23.89 -15.11
CA ARG A 78 -10.61 24.07 -16.36
C ARG A 78 -12.07 23.68 -16.18
N ARG A 79 -12.93 24.12 -17.10
CA ARG A 79 -14.38 23.84 -17.07
C ARG A 79 -14.78 22.83 -18.14
N GLY A 80 -15.91 22.17 -17.91
CA GLY A 80 -16.52 21.25 -18.87
C GLY A 80 -15.62 20.07 -19.21
N ARG A 81 -15.59 19.65 -20.47
CA ARG A 81 -14.83 18.46 -20.93
C ARG A 81 -13.31 18.55 -20.75
N ALA A 82 -12.78 19.75 -20.55
CA ALA A 82 -11.36 19.97 -20.29
C ALA A 82 -11.01 19.90 -18.79
N HIS A 83 -12.00 19.74 -17.91
CA HIS A 83 -11.79 19.58 -16.47
C HIS A 83 -11.10 18.24 -16.19
N THR A 84 -10.07 18.28 -15.35
CA THR A 84 -9.33 17.08 -14.93
C THR A 84 -8.95 17.21 -13.47
N GLU A 85 -9.11 16.12 -12.73
CA GLU A 85 -8.75 15.97 -11.33
C GLU A 85 -7.93 14.71 -11.14
N GLU A 86 -6.89 14.80 -10.33
CA GLU A 86 -5.95 13.69 -10.08
C GLU A 86 -5.56 13.64 -8.60
N ARG A 87 -5.15 12.47 -8.13
CA ARG A 87 -4.60 12.29 -6.78
C ARG A 87 -3.08 12.19 -6.84
N LEU A 88 -2.41 13.32 -6.70
CA LEU A 88 -0.97 13.45 -6.89
C LEU A 88 -0.19 13.51 -5.57
N ASP A 89 -0.83 14.05 -4.53
CA ASP A 89 -0.23 14.25 -3.22
C ASP A 89 -0.51 13.05 -2.32
N ARG A 90 0.52 12.53 -1.66
CA ARG A 90 0.40 11.35 -0.80
C ARG A 90 1.35 11.43 0.39
N VAL A 91 0.95 10.72 1.44
CA VAL A 91 1.88 10.30 2.50
C VAL A 91 2.13 8.80 2.36
N ILE A 92 3.37 8.43 2.11
CA ILE A 92 3.82 7.03 2.09
C ILE A 92 4.82 6.81 3.20
N CYS A 93 4.78 5.65 3.84
CA CYS A 93 5.69 5.34 4.93
C CYS A 93 6.00 3.85 5.02
N ASN A 94 7.13 3.49 5.61
CA ASN A 94 7.44 2.08 5.85
C ASN A 94 6.79 1.57 7.14
N GLN A 95 6.74 0.24 7.31
CA GLN A 95 6.14 -0.37 8.50
C GLN A 95 6.81 0.11 9.81
N SER A 96 8.12 0.36 9.79
CA SER A 96 8.86 0.88 10.95
C SER A 96 8.38 2.25 11.40
N TRP A 97 8.01 3.14 10.47
CA TRP A 97 7.39 4.44 10.77
C TRP A 97 6.06 4.25 11.51
N ILE A 98 5.12 3.51 10.93
CA ILE A 98 3.78 3.27 11.52
C ILE A 98 3.86 2.70 12.95
N ASP A 99 4.88 1.89 13.22
CA ASP A 99 5.05 1.27 14.52
C ASP A 99 5.53 2.22 15.62
N SER A 100 6.26 3.26 15.26
CA SER A 100 6.80 4.28 16.17
C SER A 100 5.74 5.24 16.69
N TRP A 101 4.66 5.44 15.95
CA TRP A 101 3.60 6.39 16.32
C TRP A 101 2.41 5.66 16.96
N SER A 102 1.83 6.28 17.99
CA SER A 102 0.62 5.79 18.65
C SER A 102 -0.64 6.21 17.89
N SER A 103 -0.57 7.30 17.12
CA SER A 103 -1.58 7.78 16.16
C SER A 103 -0.89 8.46 14.97
N ASN A 104 -1.55 8.50 13.82
CA ASN A 104 -1.03 8.85 12.50
C ASN A 104 -2.26 8.88 11.54
N SER A 105 -2.75 10.07 11.25
CA SER A 105 -3.87 10.29 10.36
C SER A 105 -3.43 11.25 9.26
N CYS A 106 -4.02 11.08 8.09
CA CYS A 106 -3.83 11.99 6.97
C CYS A 106 -5.21 12.47 6.52
N CYS A 107 -5.37 13.77 6.31
CA CYS A 107 -6.58 14.33 5.71
C CYS A 107 -6.24 15.47 4.76
N THR A 108 -7.14 15.77 3.83
CA THR A 108 -7.03 16.95 2.96
C THR A 108 -7.62 18.18 3.66
N LEU A 109 -6.96 19.33 3.55
CA LEU A 109 -7.51 20.62 3.93
C LEU A 109 -8.21 21.30 2.75
N PRO A 110 -9.20 22.19 3.00
CA PRO A 110 -9.80 22.99 1.94
C PRO A 110 -8.73 23.83 1.22
N LYS A 111 -8.71 23.73 -0.12
CA LYS A 111 -7.81 24.56 -0.93
C LYS A 111 -8.37 25.96 -1.13
N ASN A 112 -7.49 26.97 -1.12
CA ASN A 112 -7.83 28.35 -1.45
C ASN A 112 -6.84 28.88 -2.49
N ARG A 113 -7.33 29.14 -3.72
CA ARG A 113 -6.53 29.62 -4.88
C ARG A 113 -5.34 28.73 -5.28
N SER A 114 -5.29 27.51 -4.77
CA SER A 114 -4.35 26.45 -5.19
C SER A 114 -5.08 25.50 -6.14
N ASP A 115 -4.36 24.92 -7.08
CA ASP A 115 -4.80 23.75 -7.84
C ASP A 115 -4.74 22.47 -6.98
N HIS A 116 -3.87 22.43 -5.97
CA HIS A 116 -3.75 21.35 -4.98
C HIS A 116 -4.59 21.54 -3.69
N TYR A 117 -5.10 20.44 -3.13
CA TYR A 117 -5.61 20.29 -1.76
C TYR A 117 -4.44 19.95 -0.84
N PRO A 118 -4.08 20.83 0.12
CA PRO A 118 -3.01 20.53 1.07
C PRO A 118 -3.32 19.27 1.88
N LEU A 119 -2.29 18.48 2.17
CA LEU A 119 -2.38 17.38 3.11
C LEU A 119 -2.06 17.87 4.53
N LEU A 120 -2.84 17.41 5.50
CA LEU A 120 -2.53 17.51 6.91
C LEU A 120 -2.25 16.09 7.41
N HIS A 121 -0.98 15.85 7.74
CA HIS A 121 -0.55 14.63 8.39
C HIS A 121 -0.35 14.89 9.88
N ALA A 122 -1.16 14.24 10.71
CA ALA A 122 -1.15 14.40 12.16
C ALA A 122 -0.72 13.09 12.82
N PHE A 123 0.29 13.14 13.68
CA PHE A 123 0.83 11.95 14.34
C PHE A 123 1.27 12.23 15.76
N GLN A 124 1.19 11.20 16.62
CA GLN A 124 1.57 11.29 18.02
C GLN A 124 2.61 10.25 18.36
N LEU A 125 3.72 10.74 18.93
CA LEU A 125 4.85 9.90 19.35
C LEU A 125 4.38 8.93 20.42
N ASN A 126 4.76 7.67 20.27
CA ASN A 126 4.53 6.69 21.30
C ASN A 126 5.61 6.84 22.38
N ASN A 127 5.36 7.69 23.38
CA ASN A 127 6.33 7.98 24.45
C ASN A 127 6.78 6.75 25.26
N ASP A 128 6.04 5.63 25.17
CA ASP A 128 6.31 4.42 25.93
C ASP A 128 7.14 3.35 25.20
N ARG A 129 7.61 3.61 23.96
CA ARG A 129 8.29 2.58 23.16
C ARG A 129 9.57 3.09 22.51
N GLY A 130 10.69 2.45 22.85
CA GLY A 130 11.94 2.54 22.09
C GLY A 130 11.80 1.99 20.66
N ALA A 131 12.92 1.86 19.95
CA ALA A 131 12.99 1.46 18.53
C ALA A 131 11.93 0.41 18.14
N SER A 132 11.20 0.70 17.05
CA SER A 132 10.13 -0.14 16.50
C SER A 132 10.53 -1.62 16.45
N SER A 133 9.84 -2.45 17.23
CA SER A 133 10.02 -3.90 17.22
C SER A 133 9.18 -4.53 16.12
N PHE A 134 9.68 -5.63 15.56
CA PHE A 134 8.91 -6.43 14.60
C PHE A 134 7.59 -6.88 15.23
N LYS A 135 6.48 -6.66 14.52
CA LYS A 135 5.16 -7.13 14.92
C LYS A 135 4.64 -8.15 13.94
N PHE A 136 4.07 -9.20 14.50
CA PHE A 136 3.35 -10.19 13.74
C PHE A 136 2.00 -9.61 13.30
N MET A 137 1.71 -9.63 12.00
CA MET A 137 0.46 -9.08 11.47
C MET A 137 -0.66 -10.13 11.55
N LYS A 138 -1.84 -9.75 12.02
CA LYS A 138 -2.99 -10.67 12.15
C LYS A 138 -3.33 -11.41 10.85
N MET A 139 -3.25 -10.69 9.72
CA MET A 139 -3.55 -11.24 8.39
C MET A 139 -2.69 -12.44 8.00
N TRP A 140 -1.47 -12.55 8.55
CA TRP A 140 -0.60 -13.70 8.32
C TRP A 140 -1.25 -14.97 8.84
N SER A 141 -1.84 -14.95 10.03
CA SER A 141 -2.52 -16.12 10.61
C SER A 141 -3.73 -16.57 9.82
N SER A 142 -4.36 -15.68 9.05
CA SER A 142 -5.53 -15.98 8.23
C SER A 142 -5.17 -16.69 6.92
N HIS A 143 -3.89 -16.70 6.53
CA HIS A 143 -3.43 -17.42 5.35
C HIS A 143 -3.12 -18.89 5.68
N HIS A 144 -3.69 -19.81 4.90
CA HIS A 144 -3.62 -21.26 5.13
C HIS A 144 -2.18 -21.79 5.31
N ASP A 145 -1.21 -21.19 4.62
CA ASP A 145 0.20 -21.62 4.66
C ASP A 145 1.03 -21.05 5.84
N CYS A 146 0.46 -20.16 6.66
CA CYS A 146 1.19 -19.47 7.75
C CYS A 146 1.91 -20.44 8.70
N ILE A 147 1.21 -21.49 9.12
CA ILE A 147 1.74 -22.51 10.03
C ILE A 147 2.92 -23.24 9.39
N ASN A 148 2.88 -23.52 8.09
CA ASN A 148 3.97 -24.19 7.40
C ASN A 148 5.19 -23.29 7.30
N VAL A 149 5.00 -22.00 6.99
CA VAL A 149 6.09 -21.01 6.98
C VAL A 149 6.79 -20.95 8.33
N ILE A 150 6.03 -20.90 9.44
CA ILE A 150 6.58 -20.91 10.79
C ILE A 150 7.31 -22.22 11.07
N LYS A 151 6.69 -23.37 10.80
CA LYS A 151 7.28 -24.71 11.03
C LYS A 151 8.59 -24.91 10.29
N ASN A 152 8.64 -24.49 9.02
CA ASN A 152 9.83 -24.65 8.19
C ASN A 152 11.03 -23.89 8.78
N VAL A 153 10.81 -22.68 9.29
CA VAL A 153 11.86 -21.94 10.01
C VAL A 153 12.16 -22.58 11.36
N TRP A 154 11.13 -22.99 12.09
CA TRP A 154 11.29 -23.51 13.44
C TRP A 154 12.01 -24.86 13.50
N ASN A 155 11.96 -25.66 12.44
CA ASN A 155 12.63 -26.95 12.35
C ASN A 155 14.10 -26.84 11.94
N VAL A 156 14.59 -25.65 11.57
CA VAL A 156 16.01 -25.43 11.32
C VAL A 156 16.78 -25.58 12.64
N SER A 157 17.85 -26.38 12.59
CA SER A 157 18.73 -26.61 13.74
C SER A 157 19.72 -25.46 13.90
N HIS A 158 19.92 -25.04 15.15
CA HIS A 158 20.80 -23.94 15.52
C HIS A 158 21.72 -24.38 16.65
N VAL A 159 22.95 -23.89 16.66
CA VAL A 159 23.97 -24.24 17.67
C VAL A 159 24.09 -23.11 18.69
N GLY A 160 24.08 -23.47 19.97
CA GLY A 160 24.26 -22.54 21.08
C GLY A 160 23.46 -22.94 22.32
N CYS A 161 23.52 -22.12 23.37
CA CYS A 161 22.64 -22.29 24.52
C CYS A 161 21.17 -22.03 24.12
N PRO A 162 20.18 -22.51 24.90
CA PRO A 162 18.77 -22.38 24.55
C PRO A 162 18.32 -20.95 24.19
N MET A 163 18.85 -19.94 24.87
CA MET A 163 18.56 -18.53 24.59
C MET A 163 19.12 -18.06 23.25
N VAL A 164 20.33 -18.51 22.88
CA VAL A 164 20.94 -18.22 21.57
C VAL A 164 20.16 -18.90 20.46
N VAL A 165 19.78 -20.16 20.64
CA VAL A 165 18.95 -20.91 19.68
C VAL A 165 17.59 -20.22 19.47
N LEU A 166 16.92 -19.81 20.55
CA LEU A 166 15.65 -19.09 20.47
C LEU A 166 15.80 -17.77 19.70
N ASN A 167 16.82 -16.97 20.02
CA ASN A 167 17.06 -15.70 19.35
C ASN A 167 17.30 -15.88 17.83
N GLN A 168 18.13 -16.88 17.46
CA GLN A 168 18.40 -17.19 16.06
C GLN A 168 17.13 -17.61 15.31
N LYS A 169 16.28 -18.45 15.90
CA LYS A 169 14.99 -18.84 15.31
C LYS A 169 14.06 -17.65 15.13
N LEU A 170 13.94 -16.78 16.13
CA LEU A 170 13.11 -15.57 16.03
C LEU A 170 13.64 -14.61 14.96
N LYS A 171 14.96 -14.45 14.82
CA LYS A 171 15.58 -13.63 13.77
C LYS A 171 15.32 -14.20 12.38
N ALA A 172 15.50 -15.52 12.20
CA ALA A 172 15.21 -16.21 10.95
C ALA A 172 13.71 -16.10 10.59
N LEU A 173 12.83 -16.25 11.58
CA LEU A 173 11.39 -16.16 11.39
C LEU A 173 10.96 -14.77 10.97
N LYS A 174 11.50 -13.73 11.63
CA LYS A 174 11.29 -12.32 11.24
C LYS A 174 11.66 -12.09 9.77
N MET A 175 12.83 -12.56 9.34
CA MET A 175 13.28 -12.39 7.94
C MET A 175 12.36 -13.14 6.97
N ARG A 176 12.03 -14.41 7.28
CA ARG A 176 11.16 -15.21 6.42
C ARG A 176 9.77 -14.61 6.29
N LEU A 177 9.19 -14.13 7.38
CA LEU A 177 7.87 -13.50 7.38
C LEU A 177 7.86 -12.18 6.61
N LYS A 178 8.95 -11.39 6.65
CA LYS A 178 9.07 -10.20 5.81
C LYS A 178 9.03 -10.54 4.32
N THR A 179 9.86 -11.50 3.89
CA THR A 179 9.87 -11.95 2.49
C THR A 179 8.52 -12.54 2.09
N TRP A 180 7.95 -13.41 2.95
CA TRP A 180 6.65 -14.02 2.69
C TRP A 180 5.52 -12.99 2.61
N ASN A 181 5.57 -11.94 3.42
CA ASN A 181 4.62 -10.83 3.33
C ASN A 181 4.66 -10.19 1.94
N LYS A 182 5.86 -9.90 1.42
CA LYS A 182 6.02 -9.32 0.09
C LYS A 182 5.53 -10.26 -1.01
N ASP A 183 5.90 -11.54 -0.94
CA ASP A 183 5.58 -12.52 -1.98
C ASP A 183 4.09 -12.89 -2.04
N VAL A 184 3.41 -12.94 -0.89
CA VAL A 184 2.04 -13.47 -0.77
C VAL A 184 0.99 -12.40 -0.55
N PHE A 185 1.31 -11.36 0.21
CA PHE A 185 0.38 -10.28 0.54
C PHE A 185 0.68 -9.01 -0.27
N GLY A 186 1.95 -8.73 -0.59
CA GLY A 186 2.37 -7.56 -1.34
C GLY A 186 1.77 -6.26 -0.77
N ASN A 187 1.33 -5.37 -1.66
CA ASN A 187 0.57 -4.20 -1.28
C ASN A 187 -0.94 -4.53 -1.25
N ILE A 188 -1.45 -4.66 -0.03
CA ILE A 188 -2.83 -5.08 0.22
C ILE A 188 -3.84 -4.13 -0.42
N HIS A 189 -3.55 -2.82 -0.44
CA HIS A 189 -4.44 -1.82 -1.03
C HIS A 189 -4.48 -1.97 -2.55
N THR A 190 -3.32 -2.12 -3.19
CA THR A 190 -3.22 -2.38 -4.63
C THR A 190 -3.92 -3.69 -5.00
N ASN A 191 -3.83 -4.72 -4.16
CA ASN A 191 -4.51 -5.99 -4.39
C ASN A 191 -6.04 -5.85 -4.36
N VAL A 192 -6.60 -5.13 -3.39
CA VAL A 192 -8.05 -4.82 -3.34
C VAL A 192 -8.47 -4.10 -4.62
N GLN A 193 -7.75 -3.05 -5.00
CA GLN A 193 -8.06 -2.26 -6.21
C GLN A 193 -7.97 -3.09 -7.50
N SER A 194 -6.96 -3.95 -7.62
CA SER A 194 -6.80 -4.85 -8.76
C SER A 194 -7.95 -5.86 -8.83
N ALA A 195 -8.34 -6.44 -7.70
CA ALA A 195 -9.46 -7.37 -7.62
C ALA A 195 -10.81 -6.70 -7.95
N GLU A 196 -11.06 -5.48 -7.44
CA GLU A 196 -12.24 -4.67 -7.79
C GLU A 196 -12.28 -4.37 -9.29
N SER A 197 -11.15 -3.93 -9.86
CA SER A 197 -11.05 -3.59 -11.28
C SER A 197 -11.32 -4.82 -12.17
N LYS A 198 -10.77 -5.98 -11.80
CA LYS A 198 -11.00 -7.25 -12.49
C LYS A 198 -12.47 -7.67 -12.45
N LEU A 199 -13.09 -7.62 -11.27
CA LEU A 199 -14.52 -7.93 -11.12
C LEU A 199 -15.38 -7.00 -11.97
N HIS A 200 -15.09 -5.69 -11.93
CA HIS A 200 -15.83 -4.69 -12.71
C HIS A 200 -15.69 -4.92 -14.22
N GLN A 201 -14.49 -5.29 -14.71
CA GLN A 201 -14.29 -5.62 -16.12
C GLN A 201 -15.14 -6.81 -16.56
N ILE A 202 -15.20 -7.88 -15.76
CA ILE A 202 -16.01 -9.07 -16.06
C ILE A 202 -17.51 -8.72 -16.08
N GLN A 203 -17.97 -7.96 -15.08
CA GLN A 203 -19.36 -7.51 -15.01
C GLN A 203 -19.77 -6.63 -16.20
N ASN A 204 -18.87 -5.76 -16.65
CA ASN A 204 -19.09 -4.97 -17.86
C ASN A 204 -19.16 -5.84 -19.13
N GLN A 205 -18.33 -6.89 -19.22
CA GLN A 205 -18.41 -7.84 -20.34
C GLN A 205 -19.75 -8.58 -20.35
N ILE A 206 -20.23 -9.04 -19.19
CA ILE A 206 -21.55 -9.67 -19.05
C ILE A 206 -22.65 -8.70 -19.49
N HIS A 207 -22.56 -7.43 -19.07
CA HIS A 207 -23.55 -6.41 -19.41
C HIS A 207 -23.59 -6.09 -20.91
N MET A 208 -22.44 -6.03 -21.58
CA MET A 208 -22.33 -5.67 -23.00
C MET A 208 -22.61 -6.85 -23.94
N ASN A 209 -22.10 -8.03 -23.61
CA ASN A 209 -22.05 -9.19 -24.52
C ASN A 209 -23.05 -10.29 -24.15
N GLY A 210 -23.74 -10.15 -23.01
CA GLY A 210 -24.64 -11.17 -22.47
C GLY A 210 -23.93 -12.16 -21.56
N CYS A 211 -24.74 -12.88 -20.79
CA CYS A 211 -24.26 -13.85 -19.79
C CYS A 211 -23.94 -15.20 -20.45
N THR A 212 -22.75 -15.75 -20.14
CA THR A 212 -22.35 -17.11 -20.51
C THR A 212 -21.88 -17.86 -19.26
N ASP A 213 -21.94 -19.19 -19.26
CA ASP A 213 -21.52 -19.99 -18.11
C ASP A 213 -20.05 -19.73 -17.72
N ASP A 214 -19.16 -19.55 -18.71
CA ASP A 214 -17.75 -19.19 -18.48
C ASP A 214 -17.61 -17.81 -17.82
N LEU A 215 -18.37 -16.79 -18.26
CA LEU A 215 -18.35 -15.47 -17.63
C LEU A 215 -18.90 -15.50 -16.19
N MET A 216 -19.91 -16.33 -15.91
CA MET A 216 -20.42 -16.51 -14.54
C MET A 216 -19.39 -17.18 -13.62
N ASP A 217 -18.69 -18.20 -14.11
CA ASP A 217 -17.62 -18.85 -13.36
C ASP A 217 -16.45 -17.88 -13.10
N GLN A 218 -16.08 -17.07 -14.10
CA GLN A 218 -15.06 -16.02 -13.95
C GLN A 218 -15.50 -14.93 -12.96
N GLU A 219 -16.76 -14.50 -13.00
CA GLU A 219 -17.30 -13.53 -12.05
C GLU A 219 -17.22 -14.06 -10.63
N LYS A 220 -17.63 -15.32 -10.40
CA LYS A 220 -17.58 -15.96 -9.09
C LYS A 220 -16.14 -16.06 -8.56
N LEU A 221 -15.18 -16.42 -9.40
CA LEU A 221 -13.77 -16.45 -9.02
C LEU A 221 -13.24 -15.05 -8.68
N ALA A 222 -13.62 -14.02 -9.44
CA ALA A 222 -13.23 -12.64 -9.16
C ALA A 222 -13.86 -12.10 -7.86
N GLN A 223 -15.11 -12.45 -7.55
CA GLN A 223 -15.76 -12.14 -6.27
C GLN A 223 -15.00 -12.77 -5.10
N MET A 224 -14.65 -14.07 -5.21
CA MET A 224 -13.86 -14.76 -4.18
C MET A 224 -12.47 -14.14 -3.97
N GLU A 225 -11.84 -13.68 -5.05
CA GLU A 225 -10.55 -12.98 -5.00
C GLU A 225 -10.68 -11.62 -4.29
N LEU A 226 -11.72 -10.86 -4.60
CA LEU A 226 -12.01 -9.59 -3.96
C LEU A 226 -12.33 -9.76 -2.47
N ASP A 227 -13.18 -10.72 -2.11
CA ASP A 227 -13.52 -11.03 -0.71
C ASP A 227 -12.27 -11.37 0.11
N LYS A 228 -11.35 -12.13 -0.49
CA LYS A 228 -10.06 -12.46 0.15
C LYS A 228 -9.19 -11.23 0.34
N ALA A 229 -9.09 -10.36 -0.66
CA ALA A 229 -8.30 -9.13 -0.58
C ALA A 229 -8.86 -8.18 0.48
N LEU A 230 -10.19 -7.97 0.48
CA LEU A 230 -10.90 -7.14 1.46
C LEU A 230 -10.72 -7.67 2.87
N LYS A 231 -10.79 -8.99 3.08
CA LYS A 231 -10.56 -9.59 4.40
C LYS A 231 -9.15 -9.28 4.93
N PHE A 232 -8.12 -9.39 4.10
CA PHE A 232 -6.77 -9.05 4.53
C PHE A 232 -6.60 -7.56 4.80
N GLU A 233 -7.20 -6.70 3.98
CA GLU A 233 -7.21 -5.25 4.18
C GLU A 233 -7.92 -4.87 5.49
N GLU A 234 -9.07 -5.49 5.75
CA GLU A 234 -9.83 -5.28 6.99
C GLU A 234 -9.01 -5.73 8.20
N GLU A 235 -8.40 -6.91 8.18
CA GLU A 235 -7.58 -7.40 9.29
C GLU A 235 -6.36 -6.52 9.53
N PHE A 236 -5.74 -6.03 8.45
CA PHE A 236 -4.67 -5.04 8.53
C PHE A 236 -5.15 -3.75 9.21
N TRP A 237 -6.25 -3.17 8.75
CA TRP A 237 -6.77 -1.93 9.32
C TRP A 237 -7.38 -2.09 10.70
N GLN A 238 -7.97 -3.24 11.07
CA GLN A 238 -8.42 -3.51 12.44
C GLN A 238 -7.27 -3.49 13.45
N GLU A 239 -6.08 -3.94 13.03
CA GLU A 239 -4.88 -3.89 13.87
C GLU A 239 -4.36 -2.45 14.01
N LYS A 240 -4.47 -1.64 12.95
CA LYS A 240 -4.03 -0.24 12.95
C LYS A 240 -5.07 0.73 13.54
N SER A 241 -6.38 0.49 13.41
CA SER A 241 -7.45 1.40 13.85
C SER A 241 -7.58 1.49 15.37
N LYS A 242 -7.11 0.49 16.10
CA LYS A 242 -6.93 0.56 17.56
C LYS A 242 -5.93 1.63 18.01
N LYS A 243 -5.17 2.21 17.07
CA LYS A 243 -4.27 3.37 17.25
C LYS A 243 -4.82 4.67 16.65
N TRP A 244 -5.85 4.60 15.80
CA TRP A 244 -6.42 5.77 15.13
C TRP A 244 -7.67 6.27 15.87
N GLY A 245 -7.47 6.88 17.02
CA GLY A 245 -8.51 7.71 17.62
C GLY A 245 -8.60 9.03 16.86
N CYS A 246 -9.57 9.18 15.96
CA CYS A 246 -10.00 10.49 15.50
C CYS A 246 -11.51 10.58 15.70
N SER A 247 -11.92 11.28 16.76
CA SER A 247 -13.29 11.77 16.89
C SER A 247 -13.55 12.73 15.74
N SER A 248 -14.67 12.53 15.07
CA SER A 248 -15.24 13.43 14.08
C SER A 248 -15.40 14.82 14.70
N TYR A 249 -14.84 15.85 14.05
CA TYR A 249 -15.24 17.24 14.22
C TYR A 249 -15.74 17.76 12.87
#